data_AF-A0A973UPS6-F1
#
_entry.id   AF-A0A973UPS6-F1
#
_cell.length_a   1.000
_cell.length_b   1.000
_cell.length_c   1.000
_cell.angle_alpha   90.00
_cell.angle_beta   90.00
_cell.angle_gamma   90.00
#
_symmetry.space_group_name_H-M   'P 1'
#
loop_
_entity.id
_entity.type
_entity.pdbx_description
1 polymer ?
#
loop_
_entity_poly.entity_id
_entity_poly.type
_entity_poly.pdbx_seq_one_letter_code
_entity_poly.pdbx_strand_id
1 'polypeptide(L)'
;MAKFKVTTPVADFTGEIAGVAFAKGVAEVEAPLPLERLDDGAQLTRAQRAEREAIGADPGYRAMAYFRAQGYGIERLDVEPEPDPEDDEPGDKPPARSASKAEWKAYAAAHGMSDEDADKTSRDDLAEKFLGPKES
;
A
#
# COMPACT_ATOMS: atom_id res chain seq x y z
N MET A 1 0.41 14.31 0.16
CA MET A 1 -0.90 14.32 -0.51
C MET A 1 -1.32 12.87 -0.71
N ALA A 2 -2.60 12.56 -0.60
CA ALA A 2 -3.17 11.25 -0.93
C ALA A 2 -4.10 11.39 -2.14
N LYS A 3 -4.18 10.34 -2.96
CA LYS A 3 -5.08 10.28 -4.12
C LYS A 3 -6.41 9.65 -3.72
N PHE A 4 -7.47 10.14 -4.32
CA PHE A 4 -8.82 9.69 -4.06
C PHE A 4 -9.57 9.58 -5.37
N LYS A 5 -10.26 8.46 -5.56
CA LYS A 5 -11.19 8.25 -6.65
C LYS A 5 -12.58 8.67 -6.21
N VAL A 6 -13.17 9.58 -6.94
CA VAL A 6 -14.53 10.05 -6.73
C VAL A 6 -15.41 9.51 -7.84
N THR A 7 -16.50 8.84 -7.48
CA THR A 7 -17.47 8.29 -8.43
C THR A 7 -18.81 9.00 -8.29
N THR A 8 -19.34 9.48 -9.42
CA THR A 8 -20.62 10.18 -9.48
C THR A 8 -21.80 9.22 -9.45
N PRO A 9 -22.95 9.61 -8.89
CA PRO A 9 -24.16 8.79 -8.94
C PRO A 9 -24.76 8.69 -10.35
N VAL A 10 -24.42 9.63 -11.23
CA VAL A 10 -24.84 9.63 -12.63
C VAL A 10 -23.81 8.85 -13.44
N ALA A 11 -24.24 7.77 -14.09
CA ALA A 11 -23.37 7.00 -14.99
C ALA A 11 -22.89 7.89 -16.16
N ASP A 12 -21.65 7.70 -16.57
CA ASP A 12 -21.04 8.36 -17.73
C ASP A 12 -20.95 9.90 -17.66
N PHE A 13 -21.16 10.51 -16.49
CA PHE A 13 -21.05 11.96 -16.31
C PHE A 13 -19.66 12.46 -16.71
N THR A 14 -19.63 13.49 -17.55
CA THR A 14 -18.38 14.14 -17.97
C THR A 14 -18.55 15.64 -17.82
N GLY A 15 -17.65 16.28 -17.07
CA GLY A 15 -17.78 17.68 -16.71
C GLY A 15 -16.89 18.04 -15.52
N GLU A 16 -17.03 19.26 -14.99
CA GLU A 16 -16.26 19.72 -13.83
C GLU A 16 -17.19 19.95 -12.63
N ILE A 17 -16.81 19.44 -11.45
CA ILE A 17 -17.54 19.66 -10.19
C ILE A 17 -16.52 20.06 -9.13
N ALA A 18 -16.75 21.18 -8.46
CA ALA A 18 -15.87 21.70 -7.40
C ALA A 18 -14.39 21.86 -7.84
N GLY A 19 -14.15 22.17 -9.12
CA GLY A 19 -12.80 22.30 -9.70
C GLY A 19 -12.12 20.96 -10.04
N VAL A 20 -12.87 19.86 -9.99
CA VAL A 20 -12.40 18.52 -10.35
C VAL A 20 -13.07 18.06 -11.63
N ALA A 21 -12.27 17.68 -12.62
CA ALA A 21 -12.75 17.15 -13.89
C ALA A 21 -13.12 15.66 -13.77
N PHE A 22 -14.34 15.35 -14.17
CA PHE A 22 -14.88 13.99 -14.27
C PHE A 22 -14.88 13.52 -15.72
N ALA A 23 -14.52 12.26 -15.90
CA ALA A 23 -14.64 11.54 -17.15
C ALA A 23 -15.35 10.21 -16.89
N LYS A 24 -16.46 9.96 -17.60
CA LYS A 24 -17.26 8.73 -17.46
C LYS A 24 -17.71 8.44 -16.02
N GLY A 25 -18.04 9.48 -15.28
CA GLY A 25 -18.52 9.43 -13.90
C GLY A 25 -17.43 9.18 -12.86
N VAL A 26 -16.16 9.26 -13.24
CA VAL A 26 -15.01 9.06 -12.34
C VAL A 26 -14.09 10.27 -12.40
N ALA A 27 -13.57 10.68 -11.25
CA ALA A 27 -12.49 11.65 -11.14
C ALA A 27 -11.45 11.21 -10.11
N GLU A 28 -10.23 11.71 -10.28
CA GLU A 28 -9.14 11.53 -9.32
C GLU A 28 -8.83 12.89 -8.68
N VAL A 29 -8.74 12.90 -7.34
CA VAL A 29 -8.50 14.10 -6.54
C VAL A 29 -7.32 13.84 -5.62
N GLU A 30 -6.37 14.76 -5.60
CA GLU A 30 -5.30 14.79 -4.60
C GLU A 30 -5.68 15.72 -3.47
N ALA A 31 -5.62 15.24 -2.23
CA ALA A 31 -5.92 16.03 -1.04
C ALA A 31 -4.94 15.70 0.12
N PRO A 32 -4.69 16.64 1.03
CA PRO A 32 -3.85 16.39 2.20
C PRO A 32 -4.49 15.40 3.18
N LEU A 33 -3.67 14.53 3.78
CA LEU A 33 -4.05 13.74 4.96
C LEU A 33 -3.79 14.55 6.23
N PRO A 34 -4.55 14.36 7.33
CA PRO A 34 -5.74 13.50 7.45
C PRO A 34 -7.05 14.22 7.09
N LEU A 35 -7.94 13.53 6.36
CA LEU A 35 -9.35 13.93 6.17
C LEU A 35 -10.22 13.65 7.40
N GLU A 36 -9.65 13.00 8.42
CA GLU A 36 -10.36 12.66 9.65
C GLU A 36 -10.67 13.90 10.47
N ARG A 37 -11.79 13.82 11.20
CA ARG A 37 -12.43 14.94 11.89
C ARG A 37 -11.38 15.80 12.59
N LEU A 38 -11.34 17.06 12.20
CA LEU A 38 -10.87 18.14 13.06
C LEU A 38 -11.74 18.08 14.31
N ASP A 39 -11.25 17.47 15.39
CA ASP A 39 -11.91 17.44 16.68
C ASP A 39 -12.38 18.86 17.07
N ASP A 40 -13.69 19.03 17.23
CA ASP A 40 -14.34 20.32 17.42
C ASP A 40 -14.11 20.93 18.82
N GLY A 41 -13.28 20.28 19.66
CA GLY A 41 -13.15 20.59 21.08
C GLY A 41 -11.73 20.69 21.66
N ALA A 42 -10.68 20.41 20.89
CA ALA A 42 -9.32 20.50 21.40
C ALA A 42 -8.75 21.91 21.20
N GLN A 43 -8.08 22.46 22.22
CA GLN A 43 -7.29 23.68 22.09
C GLN A 43 -6.12 23.44 21.14
N LEU A 44 -6.33 23.69 19.85
CA LEU A 44 -5.28 23.64 18.84
C LEU A 44 -4.21 24.68 19.18
N THR A 45 -2.94 24.28 19.11
CA THR A 45 -1.83 25.23 19.16
C THR A 45 -1.89 26.18 17.96
N ARG A 46 -1.18 27.31 18.04
CA ARG A 46 -1.08 28.26 16.92
C ARG A 46 -0.60 27.60 15.63
N ALA A 47 0.36 26.67 15.72
CA ALA A 47 0.88 25.93 14.57
C ALA A 47 -0.19 25.02 13.96
N GLN A 48 -0.91 24.25 14.79
CA GLN A 48 -2.00 23.38 14.33
C GLN A 48 -3.19 24.17 13.75
N ARG A 49 -3.46 25.37 14.26
CA ARG A 49 -4.48 26.26 13.70
C ARG A 49 -4.09 26.76 12.30
N ALA A 50 -2.84 27.14 12.11
CA ALA A 50 -2.32 27.55 10.81
C ALA A 50 -2.32 26.37 9.81
N GLU A 51 -1.94 25.18 10.26
CA GLU A 51 -2.00 23.96 9.45
C GLU A 51 -3.44 23.60 9.04
N ARG A 52 -4.39 23.70 9.97
CA ARG A 52 -5.83 23.53 9.67
C ARG A 52 -6.33 24.54 8.64
N GLU A 53 -5.93 25.80 8.76
CA GLU A 53 -6.33 26.84 7.80
C GLU A 53 -5.74 26.58 6.42
N ALA A 54 -4.47 26.16 6.36
CA ALA A 54 -3.82 25.77 5.11
C ALA A 54 -4.51 24.56 4.45
N ILE A 55 -4.85 23.53 5.24
CA ILE A 55 -5.60 22.36 4.76
C ILE A 55 -6.99 22.77 4.27
N GLY A 56 -7.70 23.63 5.00
CA GLY A 56 -9.01 24.13 4.59
C GLY A 56 -8.99 25.07 3.38
N ALA A 57 -7.83 25.64 3.04
CA ALA A 57 -7.64 26.44 1.83
C ALA A 57 -7.32 25.59 0.59
N ASP A 58 -6.91 24.34 0.78
CA ASP A 58 -6.57 23.43 -0.30
C ASP A 58 -7.81 23.08 -1.17
N PRO A 59 -7.72 23.23 -2.50
CA PRO A 59 -8.85 22.95 -3.39
C PRO A 59 -9.26 21.47 -3.37
N GLY A 60 -8.30 20.55 -3.22
CA GLY A 60 -8.56 19.11 -3.12
C GLY A 60 -9.32 18.76 -1.84
N TYR A 61 -8.92 19.35 -0.72
CA TYR A 61 -9.64 19.18 0.55
C TYR A 61 -11.11 19.68 0.46
N ARG A 62 -11.33 20.86 -0.13
CA ARG A 62 -12.67 21.43 -0.32
C ARG A 62 -13.54 20.57 -1.23
N ALA A 63 -12.98 20.07 -2.33
CA ALA A 63 -13.67 19.18 -3.25
C ALA A 63 -14.09 17.89 -2.54
N MET A 64 -13.18 17.27 -1.78
CA MET A 64 -13.48 16.06 -0.98
C MET A 64 -14.57 16.28 0.05
N ALA A 65 -14.55 17.41 0.76
CA ALA A 65 -15.61 17.78 1.70
C ALA A 65 -16.98 17.93 1.00
N TYR A 66 -17.01 18.55 -0.18
CA TYR A 66 -18.21 18.68 -1.00
C TYR A 66 -18.75 17.31 -1.44
N PHE A 67 -17.91 16.45 -2.02
CA PHE A 67 -18.31 15.13 -2.49
C PHE A 67 -18.87 14.25 -1.37
N ARG A 68 -18.26 14.30 -0.18
CA ARG A 68 -18.73 13.57 1.00
C ARG A 68 -20.09 14.09 1.48
N ALA A 69 -20.28 15.41 1.47
CA ALA A 69 -21.56 16.03 1.83
C ALA A 69 -22.68 15.74 0.82
N GLN A 70 -22.32 15.52 -0.45
CA GLN A 70 -23.27 15.20 -1.52
C GLN A 70 -23.50 13.69 -1.71
N GLY A 71 -22.85 12.84 -0.92
CA GLY A 71 -23.03 11.39 -0.98
C GLY A 71 -22.39 10.70 -2.20
N TYR A 72 -21.35 11.30 -2.78
CA TYR A 72 -20.57 10.65 -3.83
C TYR A 72 -19.79 9.45 -3.27
N GLY A 73 -19.52 8.47 -4.12
CA GLY A 73 -18.63 7.37 -3.77
C GLY A 73 -17.20 7.90 -3.72
N ILE A 74 -16.54 7.81 -2.56
CA ILE A 74 -15.15 8.23 -2.39
C ILE A 74 -14.34 7.02 -1.97
N GLU A 75 -13.42 6.60 -2.82
CA GLU A 75 -12.47 5.53 -2.56
C GLU A 75 -11.09 6.15 -2.42
N ARG A 76 -10.40 5.87 -1.31
CA ARG A 76 -9.00 6.27 -1.17
C ARG A 76 -8.18 5.40 -2.11
N LEU A 77 -7.57 6.04 -3.11
CA LEU A 77 -6.50 5.44 -3.87
C LEU A 77 -5.25 5.69 -3.04
N ASP A 78 -5.08 4.91 -1.97
CA ASP A 78 -3.70 4.66 -1.56
C ASP A 78 -3.06 4.07 -2.81
N VAL A 79 -2.24 4.89 -3.47
CA VAL A 79 -1.01 4.36 -4.02
C VAL A 79 -0.32 3.81 -2.78
N GLU A 80 -0.70 2.59 -2.40
CA GLU A 80 0.26 1.61 -1.91
C GLU A 80 1.47 1.91 -2.78
N PRO A 81 2.62 2.36 -2.22
CA PRO A 81 3.82 2.35 -3.03
C PRO A 81 3.77 0.97 -3.66
N GLU A 82 3.70 0.89 -5.00
CA GLU A 82 4.01 -0.35 -5.66
C GLU A 82 5.21 -0.84 -4.88
N PRO A 83 5.13 -2.00 -4.19
CA PRO A 83 6.30 -2.48 -3.49
C PRO A 83 7.37 -2.36 -4.55
N ASP A 84 8.38 -1.53 -4.26
CA ASP A 84 9.58 -1.59 -5.06
C ASP A 84 9.82 -3.09 -5.19
N PRO A 85 9.95 -3.66 -6.40
CA PRO A 85 10.21 -5.09 -6.53
C PRO A 85 11.56 -5.48 -5.91
N GLU A 86 12.04 -4.80 -4.87
CA GLU A 86 12.72 -5.40 -3.76
C GLU A 86 11.78 -6.39 -3.04
N ASP A 87 11.90 -7.66 -3.46
CA ASP A 87 11.74 -8.85 -2.60
C ASP A 87 10.40 -9.60 -2.66
N ASP A 88 9.94 -9.94 -3.87
CA ASP A 88 9.22 -11.21 -4.11
C ASP A 88 9.67 -11.82 -5.44
N GLU A 89 10.99 -11.99 -5.59
CA GLU A 89 11.45 -13.21 -6.24
C GLU A 89 11.25 -14.32 -5.20
N PRO A 90 10.49 -15.40 -5.48
CA PRO A 90 10.39 -16.56 -4.59
C PRO A 90 11.70 -17.37 -4.59
N GLY A 91 12.86 -16.72 -4.47
CA GLY A 91 14.11 -17.27 -4.97
C GLY A 91 15.43 -16.79 -4.38
N ASP A 92 15.53 -15.81 -3.47
CA ASP A 92 16.87 -15.42 -2.95
C ASP A 92 17.01 -15.43 -1.42
N LYS A 93 15.92 -15.29 -0.65
CA LYS A 93 16.02 -15.41 0.82
C LYS A 93 15.94 -16.87 1.25
N PRO A 94 17.02 -17.46 1.79
CA PRO A 94 16.97 -18.81 2.32
C PRO A 94 15.94 -18.90 3.45
N PRO A 95 15.14 -19.97 3.50
CA PRO A 95 14.21 -20.18 4.60
C PRO A 95 14.97 -20.24 5.94
N ALA A 96 14.28 -19.99 7.04
CA ALA A 96 14.93 -20.06 8.36
C ALA A 96 15.54 -21.45 8.60
N ARG A 97 16.65 -21.55 9.35
CA ARG A 97 17.20 -22.87 9.74
C ARG A 97 16.17 -23.77 10.41
N SER A 98 15.18 -23.18 11.09
CA SER A 98 14.08 -23.89 11.75
C SER A 98 12.89 -24.24 10.84
N ALA A 99 12.89 -23.79 9.58
CA ALA A 99 11.81 -24.06 8.62
C ALA A 99 11.67 -25.55 8.30
N SER A 100 10.58 -25.92 7.64
CA SER A 100 10.29 -27.32 7.33
C SER A 100 11.20 -27.86 6.23
N LYS A 101 11.42 -29.18 6.19
CA LYS A 101 12.14 -29.82 5.07
C LYS A 101 11.51 -29.48 3.72
N ALA A 102 10.19 -29.38 3.65
CA ALA A 102 9.47 -29.01 2.43
C ALA A 102 9.84 -27.61 1.91
N GLU A 103 9.99 -26.64 2.81
CA GLU A 103 10.39 -25.26 2.47
C GLU A 103 11.84 -25.22 1.97
N TRP A 104 12.73 -25.96 2.62
CA TRP A 104 14.11 -26.12 2.17
C TRP A 104 14.25 -26.82 0.82
N LYS A 105 13.38 -27.80 0.53
CA LYS A 105 13.34 -28.47 -0.79
C LYS A 105 12.89 -27.53 -1.89
N ALA A 106 11.85 -26.73 -1.64
CA ALA A 106 11.39 -25.72 -2.60
C ALA A 106 12.49 -24.69 -2.91
N TYR A 107 13.20 -24.23 -1.87
CA TYR A 107 14.32 -23.30 -2.03
C TYR A 107 15.49 -23.90 -2.81
N ALA A 108 15.86 -25.14 -2.49
CA ALA A 108 16.93 -25.86 -3.19
C ALA A 108 16.56 -26.10 -4.66
N ALA A 109 15.31 -26.44 -4.95
CA ALA A 109 14.78 -26.58 -6.32
C ALA A 109 14.84 -25.27 -7.11
N ALA A 110 14.52 -24.15 -6.47
CA ALA A 110 14.67 -22.81 -7.06
C ALA A 110 16.15 -22.48 -7.37
N HIS A 111 17.10 -23.01 -6.60
CA HIS A 111 18.55 -22.82 -6.79
C HIS A 111 19.21 -23.88 -7.69
N GLY A 112 18.41 -24.66 -8.43
CA GLY A 112 18.90 -25.62 -9.41
C GLY A 112 19.30 -26.99 -8.84
N MET A 113 18.92 -27.32 -7.60
CA MET A 113 19.04 -28.66 -7.03
C MET A 113 17.79 -29.49 -7.38
N SER A 114 17.95 -30.65 -8.00
CA SER A 114 16.81 -31.53 -8.31
C SER A 114 16.05 -31.96 -7.04
N ASP A 115 14.72 -32.09 -7.12
CA ASP A 115 13.88 -32.51 -5.99
C ASP A 115 14.33 -33.86 -5.39
N GLU A 116 14.83 -34.78 -6.24
CA GLU A 116 15.37 -36.07 -5.81
C GLU A 116 16.65 -35.96 -4.98
N ASP A 117 17.50 -34.96 -5.26
CA ASP A 117 18.71 -34.69 -4.49
C ASP A 117 18.34 -33.95 -3.20
N ALA A 118 17.42 -32.97 -3.28
CA ALA A 118 16.92 -32.23 -2.12
C ALA A 118 16.17 -33.13 -1.13
N ASP A 119 15.53 -34.21 -1.58
CA ASP A 119 14.88 -35.18 -0.69
C ASP A 119 15.86 -36.14 -0.01
N LYS A 120 16.98 -36.47 -0.66
CA LYS A 120 18.05 -37.26 -0.03
C LYS A 120 18.83 -36.47 1.01
N THR A 121 18.89 -35.15 0.86
CA THR A 121 19.55 -34.25 1.81
C THR A 121 18.62 -33.90 2.98
N SER A 122 19.18 -33.85 4.20
CA SER A 122 18.42 -33.45 5.39
C SER A 122 18.20 -31.95 5.41
N ARG A 123 17.12 -31.50 6.08
CA ARG A 123 16.83 -30.07 6.23
C ARG A 123 18.01 -29.28 6.80
N ASP A 124 18.69 -29.83 7.81
CA ASP A 124 19.86 -29.18 8.43
C ASP A 124 21.03 -29.05 7.44
N ASP A 125 21.29 -30.08 6.65
CA ASP A 125 22.36 -30.08 5.65
C ASP A 125 22.06 -29.12 4.48
N LEU A 126 20.80 -29.01 4.05
CA LEU A 126 20.34 -27.97 3.13
C LEU A 126 20.57 -26.57 3.75
N ALA A 127 20.17 -26.39 5.01
CA ALA A 127 20.36 -25.13 5.70
C ALA A 127 21.85 -24.77 5.84
N GLU A 128 22.73 -25.72 6.14
CA GLU A 128 24.18 -25.50 6.22
C GLU A 128 24.80 -25.22 4.85
N LYS A 129 24.31 -25.88 3.79
CA LYS A 129 24.78 -25.66 2.41
C LYS A 129 24.45 -24.26 1.88
N PHE A 130 23.28 -23.73 2.23
CA PHE A 130 22.80 -22.44 1.73
C PHE A 130 23.02 -21.26 2.69
N LEU A 131 23.02 -21.46 4.02
CA LEU A 131 23.26 -20.41 5.04
C LEU A 131 24.68 -20.44 5.63
N GLY A 132 25.51 -21.43 5.29
CA GLY A 132 26.83 -21.65 5.87
C GLY A 132 26.78 -22.41 7.21
N PRO A 133 27.94 -22.71 7.82
CA PRO A 133 28.03 -23.46 9.07
C PRO A 133 27.36 -22.70 10.22
N LYS A 134 26.79 -23.44 11.17
CA LYS A 134 26.26 -22.84 12.40
C LYS A 134 27.43 -22.39 13.28
N GLU A 135 27.72 -21.09 13.28
CA GLU A 135 28.59 -20.51 14.31
C GLU A 135 28.04 -20.93 15.68
N SER A 136 28.88 -21.67 16.42
CA SER A 136 28.55 -22.34 17.68
C SER A 136 28.72 -21.42 18.87
#